data_AF-A0A7W2SHJ5-F1
#
_entry.id   AF-A0A7W2SHJ5-F1
#
_cell.length_a   1.000
_cell.length_b   1.000
_cell.length_c   1.000
_cell.angle_alpha   90.00
_cell.angle_beta   90.00
_cell.angle_gamma   90.00
#
_symmetry.space_group_name_H-M   'P 1'
#
loop_
_entity.id
_entity.type
_entity.pdbx_description
1 polymer ?
#
loop_
_entity_poly.entity_id
_entity_poly.type
_entity_poly.pdbx_seq_one_letter_code
_entity_poly.pdbx_strand_id
1 'polypeptide(L)'
;MTIKWLVITLFTLTCFMVILLGLGYFLSENEKATMPPKYPLAQQTQLQQKKPLLRQSMTDVAKPETDANIMNNFENTLINNLTCITLAQCQVVTVKFKNIDCKLASNLIGASQLKKIATQRITMNTCPTVNPQSQLACQQNICTLVNTLN
;
A
#
# COMPACT_ATOMS: atom_id res chain seq x y z
N MET A 1 15.56 31.71 52.30
CA MET A 1 15.68 32.25 50.92
C MET A 1 15.47 31.14 49.89
N THR A 2 14.41 30.32 50.02
CA THR A 2 14.22 29.10 49.21
C THR A 2 12.77 28.93 48.72
N ILE A 3 11.79 29.52 49.42
CA ILE A 3 10.36 29.42 49.07
C ILE A 3 10.05 30.06 47.71
N LYS A 4 10.64 31.23 47.39
CA LYS A 4 10.40 31.92 46.11
C LYS A 4 10.86 31.08 44.92
N TRP A 5 11.99 30.39 45.05
CA TRP A 5 12.51 29.48 44.02
C TRP A 5 11.66 28.21 43.90
N LEU A 6 11.14 27.69 45.03
CA LEU A 6 10.26 26.53 45.06
C LEU A 6 8.93 26.79 44.32
N VAL A 7 8.37 28.00 44.46
CA VAL A 7 7.16 28.40 43.73
C VAL A 7 7.41 28.49 42.22
N ILE A 8 8.55 29.06 41.82
CA ILE A 8 8.92 29.18 40.39
C ILE A 8 9.13 27.79 39.77
N THR A 9 9.87 26.91 40.45
CA THR A 9 10.12 25.55 39.93
C THR A 9 8.82 24.75 39.83
N LEU A 10 7.94 24.86 40.82
CA LEU A 10 6.63 24.21 40.80
C LEU A 10 5.79 24.68 39.60
N PHE A 11 5.72 25.99 39.36
CA PHE A 11 4.97 26.54 38.23
C PHE A 11 5.54 26.08 36.88
N THR A 12 6.88 26.10 36.73
CA THR A 12 7.53 25.64 35.49
C THR A 12 7.28 24.16 35.22
N LEU A 13 7.30 23.32 36.26
CA LEU A 13 6.99 21.89 36.14
C LEU A 13 5.54 21.66 35.72
N THR A 14 4.59 22.39 36.30
CA THR A 14 3.18 22.28 35.91
C THR A 14 2.97 22.69 34.45
N CYS A 15 3.53 23.82 34.02
CA CYS A 15 3.46 24.24 32.62
C CYS A 15 4.08 23.21 31.66
N PHE A 16 5.24 22.66 32.02
CA PHE A 16 5.90 21.64 31.22
C PHE A 16 5.06 20.36 31.09
N MET A 17 4.42 19.91 32.17
CA MET A 17 3.51 18.76 32.14
C MET A 17 2.30 18.99 31.23
N VAL A 18 1.70 20.19 31.25
CA VAL A 18 0.58 20.52 30.35
C VAL A 18 1.02 20.47 28.89
N ILE A 19 2.23 20.97 28.57
CA ILE A 19 2.77 20.92 27.20
C ILE A 19 3.02 19.47 26.77
N LEU A 20 3.62 18.64 27.62
CA LEU A 20 3.85 17.22 27.31
C LEU A 20 2.54 16.44 27.13
N LEU A 21 1.54 16.71 27.96
CA LEU A 21 0.20 16.10 27.82
C LEU A 21 -0.49 16.56 26.55
N GLY A 22 -0.39 17.85 26.20
CA GLY A 22 -0.94 18.40 24.96
C GLY A 22 -0.27 17.79 23.72
N LEU A 23 1.06 17.70 23.70
CA LEU A 23 1.81 17.05 22.62
C LEU A 23 1.52 15.55 22.54
N GLY A 24 1.48 14.85 23.68
CA GLY A 24 1.13 13.43 23.75
C GLY A 24 -0.30 13.16 23.27
N TYR A 25 -1.25 14.04 23.63
CA TYR A 25 -2.63 13.99 23.13
C TYR A 25 -2.68 14.25 21.62
N PHE A 26 -1.97 15.27 21.11
CA PHE A 26 -1.95 15.59 19.69
C PHE A 26 -1.29 14.49 18.87
N LEU A 27 -0.22 13.87 19.38
CA LEU A 27 0.41 12.69 18.80
C LEU A 27 -0.54 11.49 18.80
N SER A 28 -1.24 11.25 19.92
CA SER A 28 -2.24 10.17 20.03
C SER A 28 -3.40 10.36 19.05
N GLU A 29 -3.87 11.60 18.88
CA GLU A 29 -4.93 11.93 17.94
C GLU A 29 -4.45 11.79 16.48
N ASN A 30 -3.19 12.11 16.17
CA ASN A 30 -2.58 11.82 14.87
C ASN A 30 -2.41 10.31 14.63
N GLU A 31 -2.06 9.55 15.67
CA GLU A 31 -2.03 8.09 15.61
C GLU A 31 -3.44 7.55 15.29
N LYS A 32 -4.49 8.08 15.93
CA LYS A 32 -5.88 7.67 15.67
C LYS A 32 -6.40 8.11 14.30
N ALA A 33 -6.08 9.31 13.85
CA ALA A 33 -6.50 9.87 12.56
C ALA A 33 -5.76 9.22 11.37
N THR A 34 -4.59 8.61 11.61
CA THR A 34 -3.74 8.01 10.57
C THR A 34 -3.58 6.49 10.73
N MET A 35 -4.29 5.85 11.67
CA MET A 35 -4.35 4.40 11.78
C MET A 35 -5.34 3.82 10.74
N PRO A 36 -4.89 3.17 9.65
CA PRO A 36 -5.72 2.16 9.02
C PRO A 36 -6.04 1.07 10.06
N PRO A 37 -7.18 0.35 9.93
CA PRO A 37 -7.62 -0.63 10.92
C PRO A 37 -6.47 -1.56 11.31
N LYS A 38 -6.29 -1.75 12.62
CA LYS A 38 -5.24 -2.58 13.24
C LYS A 38 -5.19 -3.97 12.61
N TYR A 39 -4.42 -4.11 11.54
CA TYR A 39 -3.89 -5.39 11.11
C TYR A 39 -2.93 -5.82 12.21
N PRO A 40 -3.11 -7.01 12.82
CA PRO A 40 -2.37 -7.37 14.02
C PRO A 40 -0.87 -7.29 13.76
N LEU A 41 -0.15 -6.53 14.59
CA LEU A 41 1.31 -6.39 14.54
C LEU A 41 2.05 -7.74 14.54
N ALA A 42 1.39 -8.81 15.01
CA ALA A 42 1.89 -10.18 14.92
C ALA A 42 2.14 -10.64 13.46
N GLN A 43 1.42 -10.10 12.48
CA GLN A 43 1.55 -10.49 11.08
C GLN A 43 2.67 -9.73 10.35
N GLN A 44 3.03 -8.51 10.80
CA GLN A 44 4.21 -7.80 10.28
C GLN A 44 5.52 -8.46 10.72
N THR A 45 5.62 -8.98 11.94
CA THR A 45 6.80 -9.72 12.40
C THR A 45 6.98 -11.02 11.61
N GLN A 46 5.89 -11.71 11.28
CA GLN A 46 5.91 -12.91 10.44
C GLN A 46 6.35 -12.60 8.99
N LEU A 47 5.93 -11.45 8.43
CA LEU A 47 6.30 -11.05 7.06
C LEU A 47 7.77 -10.59 6.95
N GLN A 48 8.33 -9.95 7.98
CA GLN A 48 9.76 -9.58 8.01
C GLN A 48 10.69 -10.79 8.21
N GLN A 49 10.24 -11.82 8.91
CA GLN A 49 11.02 -13.04 9.11
C GLN A 49 11.00 -13.98 7.89
N LYS A 50 10.08 -13.74 6.94
CA LYS A 50 10.05 -14.40 5.64
C LYS A 50 10.71 -13.55 4.55
N LYS A 51 11.90 -13.00 4.82
CA LYS A 51 12.89 -12.70 3.79
C LYS A 51 13.73 -13.97 3.56
N PRO A 52 13.38 -14.87 2.62
CA PRO A 52 14.43 -15.66 2.01
C PRO A 52 15.28 -14.67 1.21
N LEU A 53 16.48 -14.47 1.77
CA LEU A 53 17.72 -14.19 1.05
C LEU A 53 17.55 -14.30 -0.47
N LEU A 54 17.82 -13.19 -1.14
CA LEU A 54 18.12 -13.10 -2.57
C LEU A 54 19.06 -14.25 -2.97
N ARG A 55 18.49 -15.40 -3.36
CA ARG A 55 19.23 -16.53 -3.91
C ARG A 55 18.70 -16.71 -5.32
N GLN A 56 19.38 -16.05 -6.26
CA GLN A 56 19.46 -16.56 -7.62
C GLN A 56 19.80 -18.06 -7.51
N SER A 57 18.84 -18.90 -7.88
CA SER A 57 19.15 -20.19 -8.48
C SER A 57 18.50 -20.16 -9.85
N MET A 58 19.35 -20.16 -10.86
CA MET A 58 18.99 -20.49 -12.23
C MET A 58 18.30 -21.87 -12.25
N THR A 59 17.52 -22.07 -13.32
CA THR A 59 16.86 -23.34 -13.70
C THR A 59 15.76 -23.83 -12.77
N ASP A 60 14.60 -23.18 -12.82
CA ASP A 60 13.34 -23.92 -12.67
C ASP A 60 12.92 -24.40 -14.05
N VAL A 61 13.08 -25.71 -14.26
CA VAL A 61 12.47 -26.43 -15.38
C VAL A 61 10.98 -26.12 -15.35
N ALA A 62 10.49 -25.46 -16.40
CA ALA A 62 9.12 -25.00 -16.53
C ALA A 62 8.14 -26.14 -16.28
N LYS A 63 7.66 -26.25 -15.04
CA LYS A 63 6.41 -26.96 -14.75
C LYS A 63 5.33 -26.21 -15.51
N PRO A 64 4.46 -26.87 -16.29
CA PRO A 64 3.37 -26.18 -16.97
C PRO A 64 2.54 -25.46 -15.91
N GLU A 65 2.67 -24.14 -15.86
CA GLU A 65 1.85 -23.31 -14.99
C GLU A 65 0.41 -23.48 -15.45
N THR A 66 -0.43 -23.98 -14.56
CA THR A 66 -1.87 -24.09 -14.82
C THR A 66 -2.46 -22.69 -14.87
N ASP A 67 -3.55 -22.55 -15.61
CA ASP A 67 -4.28 -21.29 -15.71
C ASP A 67 -4.68 -20.73 -14.33
N ALA A 68 -5.00 -21.61 -13.39
CA ALA A 68 -5.27 -21.27 -11.99
C ALA A 68 -4.04 -20.68 -11.26
N ASN A 69 -2.84 -21.20 -11.50
CA ASN A 69 -1.61 -20.66 -10.90
C ASN A 69 -1.27 -19.27 -11.46
N ILE A 70 -1.44 -19.10 -12.78
CA ILE A 70 -1.22 -17.81 -13.46
C ILE A 70 -2.19 -16.75 -12.91
N MET A 71 -3.47 -17.10 -12.74
CA MET A 71 -4.48 -16.18 -12.18
C MET A 71 -4.19 -15.84 -10.71
N ASN A 72 -3.84 -16.82 -9.88
CA ASN A 72 -3.49 -16.56 -8.49
C ASN A 72 -2.23 -15.66 -8.37
N ASN A 73 -1.22 -15.89 -9.22
CA ASN A 73 -0.05 -15.01 -9.28
C ASN A 73 -0.43 -13.58 -9.73
N PHE A 74 -1.34 -13.46 -10.70
CA PHE A 74 -1.88 -12.17 -11.12
C PHE A 74 -2.58 -11.43 -9.97
N GLU A 75 -3.51 -12.09 -9.28
CA GLU A 75 -4.25 -11.50 -8.15
C GLU A 75 -3.32 -11.08 -7.01
N ASN A 76 -2.39 -11.95 -6.61
CA ASN A 76 -1.43 -11.63 -5.55
C ASN A 76 -0.51 -10.48 -5.95
N THR A 77 -0.06 -10.44 -7.21
CA THR A 77 0.78 -9.35 -7.70
C THR A 77 0.01 -8.04 -7.70
N LEU A 78 -1.26 -8.07 -8.10
CA LEU A 78 -2.12 -6.88 -8.09
C LEU A 78 -2.33 -6.39 -6.66
N ILE A 79 -2.87 -7.23 -5.77
CA ILE A 79 -3.23 -6.87 -4.39
C ILE A 79 -2.03 -6.31 -3.61
N ASN A 80 -0.86 -6.94 -3.73
CA ASN A 80 0.32 -6.53 -2.97
C ASN A 80 1.04 -5.29 -3.52
N ASN A 81 0.68 -4.81 -4.72
CA ASN A 81 1.38 -3.71 -5.40
C ASN A 81 0.42 -2.62 -5.90
N LEU A 82 -0.67 -2.40 -5.18
CA LEU A 82 -1.59 -1.27 -5.41
C LEU A 82 -1.24 -0.05 -4.56
N THR A 83 -0.39 -0.19 -3.56
CA THR A 83 -0.16 0.86 -2.56
C THR A 83 0.69 2.01 -3.10
N CYS A 84 0.37 3.22 -2.65
CA CYS A 84 1.07 4.44 -3.01
C CYS A 84 1.14 5.43 -1.84
N ILE A 85 2.17 6.26 -1.85
CA ILE A 85 2.28 7.45 -0.97
C ILE A 85 1.89 8.71 -1.74
N THR A 86 2.26 8.78 -3.02
CA THR A 86 1.99 9.91 -3.90
C THR A 86 1.55 9.42 -5.28
N LEU A 87 0.89 10.30 -6.04
CA LEU A 87 0.46 10.01 -7.41
C LEU A 87 1.62 9.61 -8.33
N ALA A 88 2.83 10.12 -8.10
CA ALA A 88 4.02 9.79 -8.90
C ALA A 88 4.40 8.31 -8.87
N GLN A 89 3.91 7.55 -7.87
CA GLN A 89 4.15 6.11 -7.75
C GLN A 89 3.14 5.27 -8.52
N CYS A 90 2.08 5.88 -9.03
CA CYS A 90 1.00 5.20 -9.74
C CYS A 90 1.20 5.28 -11.25
N GLN A 91 0.77 4.25 -11.95
CA GLN A 91 0.59 4.29 -13.40
C GLN A 91 -0.64 3.48 -13.84
N VAL A 92 -1.14 3.77 -15.03
CA VAL A 92 -2.10 2.92 -15.71
C VAL A 92 -1.35 1.77 -16.38
N VAL A 93 -1.84 0.55 -16.17
CA VAL A 93 -1.31 -0.69 -16.75
C VAL A 93 -2.40 -1.31 -17.60
N THR A 94 -2.04 -1.74 -18.80
CA THR A 94 -2.93 -2.54 -19.65
C THR A 94 -2.47 -3.99 -19.59
N VAL A 95 -3.29 -4.84 -19.00
CA VAL A 95 -3.05 -6.29 -18.89
C VAL A 95 -3.79 -6.97 -20.03
N LYS A 96 -3.05 -7.73 -20.82
CA LYS A 96 -3.59 -8.46 -21.96
C LYS A 96 -4.00 -9.86 -21.53
N PHE A 97 -5.27 -10.19 -21.69
CA PHE A 97 -5.79 -11.54 -21.59
C PHE A 97 -6.03 -12.10 -23.00
N LYS A 98 -6.37 -13.39 -23.10
CA LYS A 98 -6.61 -14.05 -24.39
C LYS A 98 -7.70 -13.37 -25.22
N ASN A 99 -8.74 -12.87 -24.55
CA ASN A 99 -9.95 -12.35 -25.18
C ASN A 99 -10.23 -10.87 -24.89
N ILE A 100 -9.58 -10.25 -23.89
CA ILE A 100 -9.83 -8.85 -23.50
C ILE A 100 -8.55 -8.18 -22.96
N ASP A 101 -8.48 -6.86 -23.11
CA ASP A 101 -7.42 -6.03 -22.52
C ASP A 101 -8.00 -5.22 -21.35
N CYS A 102 -7.53 -5.45 -20.13
CA CYS A 102 -7.99 -4.72 -18.95
C CYS A 102 -7.05 -3.54 -18.64
N LYS A 103 -7.62 -2.35 -18.47
CA LYS A 103 -6.90 -1.18 -17.94
C LYS A 103 -7.12 -1.09 -16.44
N LEU A 104 -6.03 -0.98 -15.69
CA LEU A 104 -6.04 -0.89 -14.22
C LEU A 104 -4.98 0.10 -13.74
N ALA A 105 -5.21 0.69 -12.58
CA ALA A 105 -4.19 1.44 -11.86
C ALA A 105 -3.35 0.47 -11.02
N SER A 106 -2.04 0.69 -10.98
CA SER A 106 -1.11 -0.04 -10.12
C SER A 106 0.09 0.85 -9.81
N ASN A 107 0.85 0.51 -8.77
CA ASN A 107 2.11 1.20 -8.53
C ASN A 107 3.18 0.75 -9.56
N LEU A 108 4.30 1.47 -9.62
CA LEU A 108 5.39 1.17 -10.57
C LEU A 108 5.94 -0.26 -10.45
N ILE A 109 5.99 -0.82 -9.24
CA ILE A 109 6.49 -2.17 -8.97
C ILE A 109 5.51 -3.21 -9.51
N GLY A 110 4.23 -3.05 -9.16
CA GLY A 110 3.14 -3.90 -9.61
C GLY A 110 3.01 -3.89 -11.12
N ALA A 111 3.08 -2.73 -11.75
CA ALA A 111 3.07 -2.61 -13.20
C ALA A 111 4.15 -3.44 -13.89
N SER A 112 5.37 -3.42 -13.36
CA SER A 112 6.49 -4.20 -13.87
C SER A 112 6.30 -5.71 -13.66
N GLN A 113 5.76 -6.11 -12.50
CA GLN A 113 5.50 -7.51 -12.19
C GLN A 113 4.34 -8.08 -13.01
N LEU A 114 3.22 -7.34 -13.14
CA LEU A 114 2.04 -7.74 -13.92
C LEU A 114 2.38 -7.98 -15.39
N LYS A 115 3.29 -7.18 -15.97
CA LYS A 115 3.75 -7.36 -17.36
C LYS A 115 4.49 -8.68 -17.60
N LYS A 116 5.04 -9.30 -16.55
CA LYS A 116 5.78 -10.57 -16.64
C LYS A 116 4.89 -11.80 -16.53
N ILE A 117 3.63 -11.63 -16.11
CA ILE A 117 2.69 -12.73 -15.93
C ILE A 117 2.09 -13.10 -17.29
N ALA A 118 2.06 -14.39 -17.62
CA ALA A 118 1.57 -14.91 -18.90
C ALA A 118 0.03 -14.93 -19.01
N THR A 119 -0.63 -13.83 -18.65
CA THR A 119 -2.11 -13.69 -18.65
C THR A 119 -2.75 -13.85 -20.03
N GLN A 120 -1.96 -13.75 -21.10
CA GLN A 120 -2.39 -13.92 -22.50
C GLN A 120 -2.97 -15.32 -22.80
N ARG A 121 -2.69 -16.31 -21.95
CA ARG A 121 -3.26 -17.67 -22.06
C ARG A 121 -4.63 -17.78 -21.41
N ILE A 122 -4.97 -16.84 -20.52
CA ILE A 122 -6.16 -16.88 -19.68
C ILE A 122 -7.31 -16.13 -20.35
N THR A 123 -8.50 -16.71 -20.31
CA THR A 123 -9.74 -16.01 -20.67
C THR A 123 -10.33 -15.31 -19.46
N MET A 124 -10.64 -14.03 -19.60
CA MET A 124 -11.34 -13.24 -18.60
C MET A 124 -12.77 -12.97 -19.03
N ASN A 125 -13.71 -13.06 -18.10
CA ASN A 125 -15.13 -12.84 -18.42
C ASN A 125 -15.43 -11.35 -18.62
N THR A 126 -14.90 -10.51 -17.74
CA THR A 126 -15.13 -9.05 -17.75
C THR A 126 -13.94 -8.29 -17.18
N CYS A 127 -13.75 -7.05 -17.64
CA CYS A 127 -12.86 -6.08 -16.99
C CYS A 127 -13.72 -4.99 -16.34
N PRO A 128 -13.26 -4.33 -15.27
CA PRO A 128 -13.90 -3.12 -14.78
C PRO A 128 -13.93 -2.06 -15.88
N THR A 129 -15.08 -1.41 -16.05
CA THR A 129 -15.24 -0.33 -17.01
C THR A 129 -14.48 0.90 -16.52
N VAL A 130 -13.50 1.34 -17.29
CA VAL A 130 -12.74 2.57 -17.01
C VAL A 130 -13.34 3.70 -17.83
N ASN A 131 -13.78 4.78 -17.17
CA ASN A 131 -14.24 5.98 -17.87
C ASN A 131 -13.04 6.62 -18.59
N PRO A 132 -13.16 7.02 -19.87
CA PRO A 132 -12.09 7.72 -20.58
C PRO A 132 -11.67 9.04 -19.93
N GLN A 133 -12.54 9.68 -19.13
CA GLN A 133 -12.24 10.88 -18.35
C GLN A 133 -11.66 10.58 -16.95
N SER A 134 -11.39 9.30 -16.64
CA SER A 134 -10.75 8.94 -15.39
C SER A 134 -9.31 9.43 -15.34
N GLN A 135 -8.95 10.09 -14.24
CA GLN A 135 -7.57 10.45 -13.93
C GLN A 135 -7.00 9.47 -12.91
N LEU A 136 -5.68 9.34 -12.95
CA LEU A 136 -4.96 8.56 -11.97
C LEU A 136 -4.91 9.32 -10.65
N ALA A 137 -5.19 8.65 -9.55
CA ALA A 137 -5.10 9.21 -8.20
C ALA A 137 -4.45 8.22 -7.24
N CYS A 138 -3.81 8.76 -6.21
CA CYS A 138 -3.45 8.01 -5.01
C CYS A 138 -4.47 8.35 -3.93
N GLN A 139 -5.51 7.53 -3.80
CA GLN A 139 -6.60 7.75 -2.86
C GLN A 139 -6.57 6.64 -1.82
N GLN A 140 -6.63 6.99 -0.53
CA GLN A 140 -6.54 6.02 0.57
C GLN A 140 -5.29 5.13 0.48
N ASN A 141 -4.16 5.69 0.04
CA ASN A 141 -2.89 4.98 -0.20
C ASN A 141 -2.98 3.87 -1.25
N ILE A 142 -3.95 3.94 -2.17
CA ILE A 142 -4.17 2.97 -3.25
C ILE A 142 -4.17 3.71 -4.59
N CYS A 143 -3.43 3.18 -5.57
CA CYS A 143 -3.49 3.65 -6.94
C CYS A 143 -4.86 3.31 -7.54
N THR A 144 -5.60 4.34 -7.94
CA THR A 144 -6.96 4.20 -8.47
C THR A 144 -7.19 5.12 -9.67
N LEU A 145 -8.24 4.81 -10.42
CA LEU A 145 -8.76 5.63 -11.51
C LEU A 145 -10.03 6.33 -11.02
N VAL A 146 -9.93 7.63 -10.76
CA VAL A 146 -11.06 8.46 -10.28
C VAL A 146 -11.69 9.20 -11.44
N ASN A 147 -13.02 9.27 -11.48
CA ASN A 147 -13.71 10.04 -12.50
C ASN A 147 -13.61 11.54 -12.19
N THR A 148 -13.35 12.37 -13.20
CA THR A 148 -13.19 13.83 -13.02
C THR A 148 -14.45 14.64 -13.26
N LEU A 149 -15.57 13.99 -13.58
CA LEU A 149 -16.87 14.65 -13.68
C LEU A 149 -17.42 14.89 -12.26
N ASN A 150 -17.06 16.04 -11.69
CA ASN A 150 -17.84 16.75 -10.68
C ASN A 150 -18.18 18.13 -11.26
#